data_AF-A0A0D6LXU3-F1
#
_entry.id   AF-A0A0D6LXU3-F1
#
_cell.length_a   1.000
_cell.length_b   1.000
_cell.length_c   1.000
_cell.angle_alpha   90.00
_cell.angle_beta   90.00
_cell.angle_gamma   90.00
#
_symmetry.space_group_name_H-M   'P 1'
#
loop_
_entity.id
_entity.type
_entity.pdbx_description
1 polymer ?
#
loop_
_entity_poly.entity_id
_entity_poly.type
_entity_poly.pdbx_seq_one_letter_code
_entity_poly.pdbx_strand_id
1 'polypeptide(L)'
;MTEFFPFLLDLSSFLSRVSLLFRNLLFQIRSFHGLEKTAVPGASERKLFRAWSGLGELLALLLQTDKIIESRPAVRNDWNSYCRAIGTAQHNPAQFGVSSDALRSLIATIATVEGQVMAGNGLRNCYEQSYNEIDDDKQFAARMRAVIVEMYNQWEKAAEGDIPDKHRLMVIIALFIFFHLHFPTEDTSLLKLIWKSHKKVLFTCGQRYQRKLCSLAARKGAIQAGRRSNRMPLRNQEL
;
A
#
# COMPACT_ATOMS: atom_id res chain seq x y z
N MET A 1 -8.66 22.76 12.65
CA MET A 1 -7.59 22.31 11.71
C MET A 1 -6.21 22.79 12.08
N THR A 2 -6.02 24.07 12.41
CA THR A 2 -4.69 24.63 12.77
C THR A 2 -3.96 23.81 13.85
N GLU A 3 -4.66 23.39 14.90
CA GLU A 3 -4.09 22.54 15.96
C GLU A 3 -3.92 21.06 15.55
N PHE A 4 -4.68 20.60 14.57
CA PHE A 4 -4.62 19.22 14.07
C PHE A 4 -3.54 19.04 12.98
N PHE A 5 -3.12 20.13 12.35
CA PHE A 5 -2.14 20.13 11.27
C PHE A 5 -0.78 19.52 11.66
N PRO A 6 -0.19 19.85 12.83
CA PRO A 6 1.06 19.20 13.27
C PRO A 6 0.94 17.68 13.38
N PHE A 7 -0.18 17.18 13.91
CA PHE A 7 -0.44 15.73 13.97
C PHE A 7 -0.48 15.10 12.57
N LEU A 8 -1.10 15.77 11.60
CA LEU A 8 -1.16 15.29 10.22
C LEU A 8 0.23 15.27 9.55
N LEU A 9 1.09 16.21 9.89
CA LEU A 9 2.48 16.25 9.42
C LEU A 9 3.31 15.10 10.02
N ASP A 10 3.15 14.84 11.32
CA ASP A 10 3.78 13.70 11.99
C ASP A 10 3.29 12.37 11.41
N LEU A 11 1.99 12.26 11.14
CA LEU A 11 1.39 11.10 10.49
C LEU A 11 1.95 10.91 9.08
N SER A 12 2.06 11.97 8.29
CA SER A 12 2.68 11.95 6.95
C SER A 12 4.12 11.41 7.02
N SER A 13 4.91 11.91 7.97
CA SER A 13 6.29 11.47 8.21
C SER A 13 6.36 10.01 8.67
N PHE A 14 5.42 9.57 9.50
CA PHE A 14 5.29 8.18 9.91
C PHE A 14 4.97 7.25 8.73
N LEU A 15 3.97 7.57 7.91
CA LEU A 15 3.59 6.78 6.74
C LEU A 15 4.72 6.69 5.70
N SER A 16 5.49 7.76 5.54
CA SER A 16 6.71 7.77 4.71
C SER A 16 7.75 6.76 5.23
N ARG A 17 8.01 6.75 6.55
CA ARG A 17 8.94 5.79 7.17
C ARG A 17 8.45 4.35 7.05
N VAL A 18 7.15 4.10 7.23
CA VAL A 18 6.55 2.77 7.03
C VAL A 18 6.73 2.30 5.59
N SER A 19 6.50 3.18 4.61
CA SER A 19 6.68 2.84 3.18
C SER A 19 8.14 2.53 2.85
N LEU A 20 9.09 3.28 3.42
CA LEU A 20 10.52 3.01 3.27
C LEU A 20 10.92 1.69 3.93
N LEU A 21 10.43 1.41 5.13
CA LEU A 21 10.68 0.16 5.84
C LEU A 21 10.13 -1.04 5.05
N PHE A 22 8.92 -0.92 4.51
CA PHE A 22 8.33 -1.92 3.62
C PHE A 22 9.26 -2.21 2.44
N ARG A 23 9.69 -1.16 1.72
CA ARG A 23 10.61 -1.28 0.58
C ARG A 23 11.90 -2.00 1.00
N ASN A 24 12.54 -1.57 2.08
CA ASN A 24 13.82 -2.14 2.52
C ASN A 24 13.67 -3.61 2.90
N LEU A 25 12.61 -3.97 3.63
CA LEU A 25 12.36 -5.36 4.01
C LEU A 25 12.07 -6.23 2.78
N LEU A 26 11.35 -5.71 1.79
CA LEU A 26 11.08 -6.40 0.53
C LEU A 26 12.39 -6.73 -0.21
N PHE A 27 13.31 -5.78 -0.32
CA PHE A 27 14.63 -5.99 -0.91
C PHE A 27 15.48 -6.95 -0.07
N GLN A 28 15.47 -6.86 1.25
CA GLN A 28 16.22 -7.77 2.11
C GLN A 28 15.76 -9.23 1.96
N ILE A 29 14.45 -9.48 1.86
CA ILE A 29 13.91 -10.81 1.60
C ILE A 29 14.38 -11.33 0.23
N ARG A 30 14.33 -10.49 -0.81
CA ARG A 30 14.86 -10.85 -2.14
C ARG A 30 16.34 -11.21 -2.07
N SER A 31 17.16 -10.32 -1.51
CA SER A 31 18.61 -10.51 -1.41
C SER A 31 18.96 -11.76 -0.62
N PHE A 32 18.24 -12.04 0.48
CA PHE A 32 18.44 -13.26 1.26
C PHE A 32 18.22 -14.52 0.43
N HIS A 33 17.16 -14.58 -0.38
CA HIS A 33 16.92 -15.73 -1.25
C HIS A 33 17.90 -15.85 -2.41
N GLY A 34 18.57 -14.74 -2.77
CA GLY A 34 19.63 -14.69 -3.78
C GLY A 34 21.03 -14.98 -3.24
N LEU A 35 21.21 -15.22 -1.94
CA LEU A 35 22.51 -15.56 -1.37
C LEU A 35 23.04 -16.87 -1.96
N GLU A 36 24.35 -16.89 -2.21
CA GLU A 36 25.03 -18.10 -2.66
C GLU A 36 24.93 -19.22 -1.62
N LYS A 37 24.88 -20.47 -2.09
CA LYS A 37 24.79 -21.65 -1.23
C LYS A 37 25.98 -21.78 -0.27
N THR A 38 27.13 -21.25 -0.67
CA THR A 38 28.38 -21.18 0.10
C THR A 38 28.28 -20.22 1.29
N ALA A 39 27.55 -19.11 1.15
CA ALA A 39 27.37 -18.13 2.20
C ALA A 39 26.33 -18.57 3.24
N VAL A 40 25.16 -19.04 2.77
CA VAL A 40 24.08 -19.55 3.63
C VAL A 40 23.40 -20.76 2.98
N PRO A 41 23.69 -21.99 3.45
CA PRO A 41 23.05 -23.19 2.93
C PRO A 41 21.53 -23.14 3.06
N GLY A 42 20.84 -23.42 1.95
CA GLY A 42 19.38 -23.48 1.86
C GLY A 42 18.67 -22.12 1.95
N ALA A 43 19.36 -20.99 1.81
CA ALA A 43 18.73 -19.65 1.91
C ALA A 43 17.55 -19.44 0.96
N SER A 44 17.63 -19.98 -0.26
CA SER A 44 16.56 -19.92 -1.26
C SER A 44 15.32 -20.76 -0.91
N GLU A 45 15.45 -21.76 -0.03
CA GLU A 45 14.37 -22.69 0.35
C GLU A 45 13.65 -22.26 1.63
N ARG A 46 14.24 -21.37 2.42
CA ARG A 46 13.64 -20.89 3.67
C ARG A 46 12.39 -20.07 3.37
N LYS A 47 11.30 -20.33 4.08
CA LYS A 47 10.02 -19.65 3.84
C LYS A 47 9.95 -18.22 4.39
N LEU A 48 10.78 -17.87 5.38
CA LEU A 48 10.84 -16.56 6.02
C LEU A 48 9.48 -16.01 6.51
N PHE A 49 8.58 -16.86 7.02
CA PHE A 49 7.22 -16.46 7.39
C PHE A 49 7.12 -15.18 8.22
N ARG A 50 8.00 -15.01 9.22
CA ARG A 50 7.99 -13.80 10.06
C ARG A 50 8.27 -12.52 9.26
N ALA A 51 9.17 -12.58 8.28
CA ALA A 51 9.49 -11.42 7.45
C ALA A 51 8.33 -11.06 6.51
N TRP A 52 7.69 -12.06 5.91
CA TRP A 52 6.49 -11.86 5.09
C TRP A 52 5.29 -11.36 5.90
N SER A 53 5.06 -11.90 7.11
CA SER A 53 4.06 -11.38 8.03
C SER A 53 4.34 -9.92 8.38
N GLY A 54 5.60 -9.57 8.67
CA GLY A 54 6.01 -8.18 8.92
C GLY A 54 5.69 -7.25 7.75
N LEU A 55 5.93 -7.66 6.49
CA LEU A 55 5.49 -6.89 5.32
C LEU A 55 3.97 -6.71 5.30
N GLY A 56 3.22 -7.78 5.57
CA GLY A 56 1.76 -7.72 5.65
C GLY A 56 1.25 -6.79 6.76
N GLU A 57 1.92 -6.72 7.91
CA GLU A 57 1.59 -5.81 9.01
C GLU A 57 1.79 -4.35 8.60
N LEU A 58 2.91 -4.03 7.95
CA LEU A 58 3.17 -2.68 7.45
C LEU A 58 2.11 -2.26 6.41
N LEU A 59 1.77 -3.14 5.48
CA LEU A 59 0.72 -2.90 4.48
C LEU A 59 -0.67 -2.77 5.13
N ALA A 60 -0.98 -3.60 6.13
CA ALA A 60 -2.24 -3.54 6.87
C ALA A 60 -2.37 -2.24 7.66
N LEU A 61 -1.28 -1.71 8.21
CA LEU A 61 -1.25 -0.42 8.87
C LEU A 61 -1.56 0.71 7.90
N LEU A 62 -0.87 0.77 6.75
CA LEU A 62 -1.13 1.77 5.70
C LEU A 62 -2.59 1.72 5.23
N LEU A 63 -3.10 0.51 4.98
CA LEU A 63 -4.47 0.26 4.57
C LEU A 63 -5.49 0.74 5.61
N GLN A 64 -5.24 0.48 6.90
CA GLN A 64 -6.12 0.93 7.98
C GLN A 64 -6.12 2.46 8.09
N THR A 65 -4.96 3.10 8.01
CA THR A 65 -4.87 4.56 8.02
C THR A 65 -5.65 5.17 6.87
N ASP A 66 -5.49 4.65 5.64
CA ASP A 66 -6.27 5.08 4.47
C ASP A 66 -7.78 4.98 4.75
N LYS A 67 -8.21 3.89 5.40
CA LYS A 67 -9.63 3.67 5.73
C LYS A 67 -10.16 4.55 6.84
N ILE A 68 -9.36 4.89 7.84
CA ILE A 68 -9.75 5.83 8.90
C ILE A 68 -10.05 7.19 8.27
N ILE A 69 -9.15 7.69 7.41
CA ILE A 69 -9.33 8.97 6.70
C ILE A 69 -10.54 8.91 5.77
N GLU A 70 -10.66 7.86 4.95
CA GLU A 70 -11.78 7.67 4.01
C GLU A 70 -13.13 7.61 4.73
N SER A 71 -13.17 7.06 5.95
CA SER A 71 -14.41 6.88 6.71
C SER A 71 -14.94 8.15 7.38
N ARG A 72 -14.18 9.25 7.38
CA ARG A 72 -14.51 10.48 8.12
C ARG A 72 -14.61 11.71 7.20
N PRO A 73 -15.76 11.94 6.54
CA PRO A 73 -15.96 13.08 5.65
C PRO A 73 -15.70 14.44 6.31
N ALA A 74 -16.00 14.59 7.61
CA ALA A 74 -15.78 15.82 8.36
C ALA A 74 -14.30 16.26 8.31
N VAL A 75 -13.36 15.35 8.52
CA VAL A 75 -11.91 15.65 8.46
C VAL A 75 -11.52 16.17 7.08
N ARG A 76 -12.07 15.59 6.02
CA ARG A 76 -11.81 16.04 4.64
C ARG A 76 -12.43 17.40 4.35
N ASN A 77 -13.63 17.67 4.83
CA ASN A 77 -14.29 18.97 4.65
C ASN A 77 -13.54 20.10 5.37
N ASP A 78 -13.10 19.83 6.60
CA ASP A 78 -12.31 20.75 7.40
C ASP A 78 -10.94 21.00 6.76
N TRP A 79 -10.31 19.95 6.20
CA TRP A 79 -9.06 20.05 5.46
C TRP A 79 -9.20 20.93 4.21
N ASN A 80 -10.23 20.69 3.40
CA ASN A 80 -10.49 21.49 2.21
C ASN A 80 -10.73 22.96 2.55
N SER A 81 -11.42 23.23 3.66
CA SER A 81 -11.63 24.60 4.13
C SER A 81 -10.33 25.25 4.58
N TYR A 82 -9.46 24.51 5.28
CA TYR A 82 -8.13 24.97 5.65
C TYR A 82 -7.26 25.28 4.43
N CYS A 83 -7.21 24.39 3.44
CA CYS A 83 -6.47 24.61 2.19
C CYS A 83 -6.96 25.85 1.42
N ARG A 84 -8.28 26.08 1.36
CA ARG A 84 -8.84 27.30 0.74
C ARG A 84 -8.40 28.57 1.47
N ALA A 85 -8.41 28.56 2.81
CA ALA A 85 -7.98 29.72 3.59
C ALA A 85 -6.50 30.07 3.34
N ILE A 86 -5.62 29.05 3.27
CA ILE A 86 -4.20 29.25 2.94
C ILE A 86 -4.03 29.72 1.48
N GLY A 87 -4.84 29.20 0.55
CA GLY A 87 -4.84 29.66 -0.84
C GLY A 87 -5.19 31.15 -0.97
N THR A 88 -6.16 31.65 -0.19
CA THR A 88 -6.46 33.09 -0.14
C THR A 88 -5.27 33.91 0.35
N ALA A 89 -4.57 33.44 1.39
CA ALA A 89 -3.38 34.11 1.91
C ALA A 89 -2.23 34.16 0.88
N GLN A 90 -2.14 33.16 -0.01
CA GLN A 90 -1.12 33.10 -1.06
C GLN A 90 -1.21 34.25 -2.06
N HIS A 91 -2.42 34.73 -2.36
CA HIS A 91 -2.63 35.82 -3.30
C HIS A 91 -2.26 37.20 -2.75
N ASN A 92 -2.28 37.38 -1.41
CA ASN A 92 -1.87 38.64 -0.78
C ASN A 92 -1.18 38.42 0.58
N PRO A 93 0.07 37.91 0.60
CA PRO A 93 0.76 37.54 1.85
C PRO A 93 1.00 38.72 2.79
N ALA A 94 1.22 39.92 2.22
CA ALA A 94 1.49 41.15 2.97
C ALA A 94 0.33 41.55 3.88
N GLN A 95 -0.93 41.29 3.47
CA GLN A 95 -2.11 41.56 4.28
C GLN A 95 -2.16 40.72 5.56
N PHE A 96 -1.45 39.59 5.59
CA PHE A 96 -1.37 38.68 6.73
C PHE A 96 -0.05 38.81 7.51
N GLY A 97 0.83 39.72 7.12
CA GLY A 97 2.14 39.93 7.77
C GLY A 97 3.12 38.76 7.60
N VAL A 98 2.98 37.96 6.53
CA VAL A 98 3.82 36.77 6.27
C VAL A 98 4.63 36.96 5.00
N SER A 99 5.88 36.47 5.00
CA SER A 99 6.72 36.46 3.80
C SER A 99 6.23 35.43 2.77
N SER A 100 6.36 35.76 1.48
CA SER A 100 5.99 34.86 0.39
C SER A 100 6.73 33.51 0.45
N ASP A 101 7.98 33.50 0.92
CA ASP A 101 8.78 32.28 1.01
C ASP A 101 8.32 31.35 2.14
N ALA A 102 8.00 31.90 3.32
CA ALA A 102 7.43 31.12 4.42
C ALA A 102 6.09 30.49 4.02
N LEU A 103 5.24 31.25 3.31
CA LEU A 103 3.96 30.76 2.83
C LEU A 103 4.11 29.68 1.76
N ARG A 104 5.07 29.82 0.84
CA ARG A 104 5.38 28.79 -0.16
C ARG A 104 5.83 27.48 0.50
N SER A 105 6.66 27.56 1.54
CA SER A 105 7.08 26.39 2.31
C SER A 105 5.89 25.67 2.95
N LEU A 106 4.99 26.41 3.60
CA LEU A 106 3.77 25.85 4.18
C LEU A 106 2.87 25.18 3.14
N ILE A 107 2.69 25.78 1.97
CA ILE A 107 1.90 25.19 0.87
C ILE A 107 2.50 23.86 0.40
N ALA A 108 3.83 23.78 0.29
CA ALA A 108 4.50 22.52 -0.05
C ALA A 108 4.28 21.44 1.02
N THR A 109 4.31 21.81 2.31
CA THR A 109 3.98 20.90 3.42
C THR A 109 2.53 20.43 3.37
N ILE A 110 1.58 21.33 3.12
CA ILE A 110 0.16 21.01 2.96
C ILE A 110 -0.04 20.04 1.79
N ALA A 111 0.59 20.29 0.64
CA ALA A 111 0.52 19.40 -0.52
C ALA A 111 1.07 17.99 -0.22
N THR A 112 2.12 17.91 0.62
CA THR A 112 2.68 16.63 1.07
C THR A 112 1.67 15.87 1.93
N VAL A 113 1.07 16.52 2.92
CA VAL A 113 0.03 15.93 3.78
C VAL A 113 -1.20 15.52 2.98
N GLU A 114 -1.62 16.34 2.00
CA GLU A 114 -2.72 16.00 1.09
C GLU A 114 -2.43 14.68 0.36
N GLY A 115 -1.28 14.58 -0.30
CA GLY A 115 -0.91 13.42 -1.09
C GLY A 115 -0.69 12.15 -0.27
N GLN A 116 -0.09 12.27 0.93
CA GLN A 116 0.28 11.11 1.75
C GLN A 116 -0.83 10.66 2.71
N VAL A 117 -1.62 11.59 3.26
CA VAL A 117 -2.62 11.30 4.29
C VAL A 117 -4.03 11.43 3.73
N MET A 118 -4.41 12.61 3.24
CA MET A 118 -5.81 12.92 2.92
C MET A 118 -6.33 12.19 1.68
N ALA A 119 -5.44 11.94 0.72
CA ALA A 119 -5.74 11.17 -0.47
C ALA A 119 -5.95 9.67 -0.17
N GLY A 120 -5.50 9.17 1.00
CA GLY A 120 -5.64 7.78 1.39
C GLY A 120 -4.96 6.81 0.42
N ASN A 121 -3.73 7.15 0.04
CA ASN A 121 -2.92 6.43 -0.94
C ASN A 121 -1.75 5.64 -0.31
N GLY A 122 -1.71 5.45 1.00
CA GLY A 122 -0.59 4.76 1.67
C GLY A 122 -0.32 3.37 1.10
N LEU A 123 -1.36 2.52 1.02
CA LEU A 123 -1.24 1.19 0.43
C LEU A 123 -0.96 1.27 -1.08
N ARG A 124 -1.60 2.24 -1.76
CA ARG A 124 -1.48 2.44 -3.21
C ARG A 124 -0.06 2.73 -3.64
N ASN A 125 0.60 3.63 -2.93
CA ASN A 125 1.99 3.99 -3.20
C ASN A 125 2.92 2.77 -3.10
N CYS A 126 2.61 1.82 -2.22
CA CYS A 126 3.39 0.58 -2.13
C CYS A 126 3.20 -0.33 -3.35
N TYR A 127 1.98 -0.57 -3.84
CA TYR A 127 1.80 -1.52 -4.96
C TYR A 127 2.00 -0.90 -6.35
N GLU A 128 1.88 0.42 -6.51
CA GLU A 128 2.08 1.10 -7.81
C GLU A 128 3.55 1.49 -8.06
N GLN A 129 4.35 1.71 -7.02
CA GLN A 129 5.77 2.02 -7.20
C GLN A 129 6.52 0.84 -7.83
N SER A 130 7.55 1.16 -8.62
CA SER A 130 8.47 0.18 -9.17
C SER A 130 9.54 -0.17 -8.13
N TYR A 131 9.87 -1.46 -8.03
CA TYR A 131 10.97 -2.00 -7.25
C TYR A 131 12.07 -2.59 -8.16
N ASN A 132 12.11 -2.18 -9.42
CA ASN A 132 13.11 -2.58 -10.41
C ASN A 132 13.24 -4.10 -10.53
N GLU A 133 14.29 -4.68 -9.94
CA GLU A 133 14.61 -6.10 -10.01
C GLU A 133 13.52 -7.03 -9.46
N ILE A 134 12.65 -6.53 -8.58
CA ILE A 134 11.54 -7.32 -8.02
C ILE A 134 10.38 -7.43 -9.02
N ASP A 135 10.09 -6.37 -9.77
CA ASP A 135 8.86 -6.23 -10.57
C ASP A 135 8.66 -7.38 -11.56
N ASP A 136 9.74 -7.85 -12.17
CA ASP A 136 9.75 -8.93 -13.16
C ASP A 136 10.31 -10.27 -12.62
N ASP A 137 10.65 -10.36 -11.33
CA ASP A 137 11.15 -11.60 -10.72
C ASP A 137 10.01 -12.58 -10.42
N LYS A 138 9.78 -13.46 -11.39
CA LYS A 138 8.77 -14.52 -11.32
C LYS A 138 8.99 -15.48 -10.16
N GLN A 139 10.24 -15.75 -9.78
CA GLN A 139 10.55 -16.68 -8.71
C GLN A 139 10.21 -16.06 -7.35
N PHE A 140 10.55 -14.78 -7.15
CA PHE A 140 10.16 -14.02 -5.97
C PHE A 140 8.63 -13.90 -5.85
N ALA A 141 7.95 -13.57 -6.95
CA ALA A 141 6.48 -13.51 -6.99
C ALA A 141 5.85 -14.87 -6.62
N ALA A 142 6.37 -15.99 -7.16
CA ALA A 142 5.90 -17.33 -6.84
C ALA A 142 6.11 -17.68 -5.36
N ARG A 143 7.25 -17.30 -4.76
CA ARG A 143 7.51 -17.48 -3.32
C ARG A 143 6.51 -16.68 -2.47
N MET A 144 6.30 -15.40 -2.78
CA MET A 144 5.33 -14.57 -2.07
C MET A 144 3.92 -15.19 -2.15
N ARG A 145 3.50 -15.65 -3.33
CA ARG A 145 2.21 -16.34 -3.52
C ARG A 145 2.11 -17.59 -2.63
N ALA A 146 3.13 -18.44 -2.64
CA ALA A 146 3.15 -19.67 -1.84
C ALA A 146 3.03 -19.37 -0.33
N VAL A 147 3.73 -18.35 0.15
CA VAL A 147 3.65 -17.91 1.54
C VAL A 147 2.26 -17.37 1.88
N ILE A 148 1.65 -16.53 1.02
CA ILE A 148 0.29 -16.02 1.24
C ILE A 148 -0.72 -17.18 1.35
N VAL A 149 -0.63 -18.16 0.45
CA VAL A 149 -1.50 -19.36 0.47
C VAL A 149 -1.32 -20.13 1.78
N GLU A 150 -0.08 -20.36 2.19
CA GLU A 150 0.19 -21.12 3.41
C GLU A 150 -0.24 -20.37 4.67
N MET A 151 0.00 -19.05 4.75
CA MET A 151 -0.50 -18.21 5.83
C MET A 151 -2.03 -18.22 5.90
N TYR A 152 -2.70 -18.14 4.75
CA TYR A 152 -4.17 -18.25 4.67
C TYR A 152 -4.66 -19.60 5.18
N ASN A 153 -4.07 -20.71 4.71
CA ASN A 153 -4.49 -22.06 5.12
C ASN A 153 -4.27 -22.28 6.62
N GLN A 154 -3.18 -21.74 7.20
CA GLN A 154 -2.95 -21.80 8.64
C GLN A 154 -4.00 -20.99 9.42
N TRP A 155 -4.35 -19.80 8.94
CA TRP A 155 -5.42 -18.99 9.52
C TRP A 155 -6.77 -19.69 9.42
N GLU A 156 -7.06 -20.30 8.26
CA GLU A 156 -8.33 -20.99 8.01
C GLU A 156 -8.54 -22.17 8.94
N LYS A 157 -7.52 -23.01 9.13
CA LYS A 157 -7.56 -24.13 10.08
C LYS A 157 -7.78 -23.66 11.51
N ALA A 158 -7.12 -22.56 11.91
CA ALA A 158 -7.31 -21.98 13.23
C ALA A 158 -8.73 -21.41 13.42
N ALA A 159 -9.28 -20.76 12.40
CA ALA A 159 -10.62 -20.18 12.41
C ALA A 159 -11.76 -21.22 12.41
N GLU A 160 -11.48 -22.48 12.09
CA GLU A 160 -12.44 -23.58 12.18
C GLU A 160 -12.54 -24.16 13.60
N GLY A 161 -11.44 -24.11 14.36
CA GLY A 161 -11.37 -24.61 15.73
C GLY A 161 -11.59 -23.54 16.81
N ASP A 162 -11.55 -22.26 16.47
CA ASP A 162 -11.59 -21.13 17.42
C ASP A 162 -12.12 -19.84 16.77
N ILE A 163 -12.24 -18.75 17.54
CA ILE A 163 -12.63 -17.42 17.07
C ILE A 163 -11.65 -16.93 15.99
N PRO A 164 -12.13 -16.59 14.78
CA PRO A 164 -11.25 -16.15 13.70
C PRO A 164 -10.46 -14.88 14.05
N ASP A 165 -9.13 -14.97 13.98
CA ASP A 165 -8.23 -13.82 14.19
C ASP A 165 -8.36 -12.83 13.03
N LYS A 166 -9.08 -11.75 13.29
CA LYS A 166 -9.38 -10.68 12.33
C LYS A 166 -8.13 -9.90 11.92
N HIS A 167 -7.19 -9.69 12.83
CA HIS A 167 -5.97 -8.94 12.54
C HIS A 167 -5.05 -9.74 11.61
N ARG A 168 -4.85 -11.03 11.92
CA ARG A 168 -4.05 -11.92 11.08
C ARG A 168 -4.64 -12.07 9.69
N LEU A 169 -5.97 -12.15 9.55
CA LEU A 169 -6.61 -12.15 8.23
C LEU A 169 -6.33 -10.85 7.46
N MET A 170 -6.38 -9.70 8.13
CA MET A 170 -6.11 -8.40 7.51
C MET A 170 -4.66 -8.29 7.01
N VAL A 171 -3.69 -8.80 7.77
CA VAL A 171 -2.28 -8.91 7.35
C VAL A 171 -2.15 -9.74 6.07
N ILE A 172 -2.81 -10.91 6.00
CA ILE A 172 -2.82 -11.78 4.83
C ILE A 172 -3.47 -11.08 3.62
N ILE A 173 -4.60 -10.41 3.83
CA ILE A 173 -5.31 -9.66 2.78
C ILE A 173 -4.46 -8.51 2.26
N ALA A 174 -3.79 -7.76 3.13
CA ALA A 174 -2.95 -6.63 2.72
C ALA A 174 -1.76 -7.11 1.86
N LEU A 175 -1.10 -8.19 2.28
CA LEU A 175 -0.02 -8.81 1.51
C LEU A 175 -0.52 -9.36 0.17
N PHE A 176 -1.71 -9.96 0.15
CA PHE A 176 -2.36 -10.41 -1.08
C PHE A 176 -2.70 -9.25 -2.03
N ILE A 177 -3.22 -8.14 -1.53
CA ILE A 177 -3.53 -6.96 -2.35
C ILE A 177 -2.26 -6.45 -3.03
N PHE A 178 -1.17 -6.33 -2.27
CA PHE A 178 0.13 -5.98 -2.82
C PHE A 178 0.53 -6.97 -3.92
N PHE A 179 0.54 -8.28 -3.64
CA PHE A 179 0.90 -9.31 -4.61
C PHE A 179 0.07 -9.21 -5.90
N HIS A 180 -1.25 -9.12 -5.77
CA HIS A 180 -2.17 -9.20 -6.89
C HIS A 180 -2.14 -7.96 -7.79
N LEU A 181 -1.86 -6.78 -7.22
CA LEU A 181 -1.82 -5.51 -7.95
C LEU A 181 -0.43 -5.17 -8.46
N HIS A 182 0.61 -5.54 -7.72
CA HIS A 182 1.98 -5.26 -8.11
C HIS A 182 2.47 -6.24 -9.18
N PHE A 183 2.28 -7.55 -8.96
CA PHE A 183 2.71 -8.57 -9.91
C PHE A 183 1.64 -8.86 -10.97
N PRO A 184 2.00 -8.94 -12.25
CA PRO A 184 1.10 -9.38 -13.30
C PRO A 184 0.75 -10.86 -13.09
N THR A 185 -0.50 -11.15 -12.73
CA THR A 185 -1.00 -12.52 -12.60
C THR A 185 -2.41 -12.62 -13.17
N GLU A 186 -2.63 -13.65 -14.00
CA GLU A 186 -3.93 -14.05 -14.54
C GLU A 186 -4.67 -15.03 -13.60
N ASP A 187 -3.95 -15.58 -12.62
CA ASP A 187 -4.50 -16.55 -11.69
C ASP A 187 -5.42 -15.88 -10.67
N THR A 188 -6.72 -16.18 -10.79
CA THR A 188 -7.77 -15.70 -9.88
C THR A 188 -8.10 -16.70 -8.76
N SER A 189 -7.44 -17.86 -8.70
CA SER A 189 -7.73 -18.89 -7.68
C SER A 189 -7.49 -18.36 -6.26
N LEU A 190 -6.38 -17.66 -6.04
CA LEU A 190 -6.05 -17.05 -4.75
C LEU A 190 -7.05 -15.94 -4.36
N LEU A 191 -7.48 -15.15 -5.35
CA LEU A 191 -8.52 -14.13 -5.14
C LEU A 191 -9.83 -14.78 -4.67
N LYS A 192 -10.26 -15.85 -5.36
CA LYS A 192 -11.47 -16.60 -5.00
C LYS A 192 -11.35 -17.24 -3.62
N LEU A 193 -10.17 -17.77 -3.27
CA LEU A 193 -9.89 -18.35 -1.96
C LEU A 193 -10.05 -17.32 -0.84
N ILE A 194 -9.32 -16.20 -0.94
CA ILE A 194 -9.37 -15.13 0.06
C ILE A 194 -10.77 -14.52 0.14
N TRP A 195 -11.48 -14.41 -0.99
CA TRP A 195 -12.86 -13.93 -0.98
C TRP A 195 -13.75 -14.77 -0.09
N LYS A 196 -13.62 -16.11 -0.04
CA LYS A 196 -14.49 -16.97 0.79
C LYS A 196 -14.40 -16.66 2.29
N SER A 197 -13.30 -16.06 2.76
CA SER A 197 -13.08 -15.75 4.18
C SER A 197 -14.11 -14.80 4.79
N HIS A 198 -14.79 -13.95 3.99
CA HIS A 198 -15.80 -13.02 4.49
C HIS A 198 -17.00 -13.70 5.17
N LYS A 199 -17.31 -14.94 4.78
CA LYS A 199 -18.39 -15.71 5.38
C LYS A 199 -18.07 -16.11 6.82
N LYS A 200 -16.77 -16.28 7.12
CA LYS A 200 -16.27 -16.71 8.44
C LYS A 200 -16.08 -15.53 9.40
N VAL A 201 -15.97 -14.31 8.88
CA VAL A 201 -15.78 -13.09 9.68
C VAL A 201 -16.98 -12.16 9.52
N LEU A 202 -17.94 -12.24 10.45
CA LEU A 202 -19.03 -11.24 10.57
C LEU A 202 -18.41 -9.86 10.88
N PHE A 203 -18.36 -8.96 9.88
CA PHE A 203 -17.91 -7.58 10.11
C PHE A 203 -18.52 -6.55 9.15
N THR A 204 -19.00 -5.44 9.73
CA THR A 204 -19.39 -4.16 9.07
C THR A 204 -18.20 -3.41 8.44
N CYS A 205 -16.98 -3.62 8.92
CA CYS A 205 -15.75 -3.05 8.35
C CYS A 205 -15.20 -3.89 7.19
N GLY A 206 -15.36 -5.21 7.24
CA GLY A 206 -14.96 -6.18 6.21
C GLY A 206 -15.65 -5.96 4.86
N GLN A 207 -16.92 -5.56 4.85
CA GLN A 207 -17.64 -5.18 3.63
C GLN A 207 -16.99 -4.01 2.89
N ARG A 208 -16.38 -3.03 3.61
CA ARG A 208 -15.67 -1.90 2.98
C ARG A 208 -14.32 -2.32 2.38
N TYR A 209 -13.65 -3.30 2.99
CA TYR A 209 -12.42 -3.89 2.44
C TYR A 209 -12.71 -4.73 1.19
N GLN A 210 -13.79 -5.52 1.20
CA GLN A 210 -14.23 -6.29 0.04
C GLN A 210 -14.68 -5.41 -1.12
N ARG A 211 -15.39 -4.29 -0.86
CA ARG A 211 -15.71 -3.30 -1.90
C ARG A 211 -14.45 -2.67 -2.50
N LYS A 212 -13.41 -2.40 -1.69
CA LYS A 212 -12.13 -1.89 -2.20
C LYS A 212 -11.40 -2.98 -3.01
N LEU A 213 -11.41 -4.24 -2.58
CA LEU A 213 -10.93 -5.39 -3.38
C LEU A 213 -11.66 -5.50 -4.73
N CYS A 214 -12.99 -5.32 -4.79
CA CYS A 214 -13.75 -5.25 -6.04
C CYS A 214 -13.32 -4.05 -6.92
N SER A 215 -13.15 -2.87 -6.32
CA SER A 215 -12.69 -1.67 -7.06
C SER A 215 -11.24 -1.79 -7.55
N LEU A 216 -10.38 -2.48 -6.79
CA LEU A 216 -8.97 -2.70 -7.11
C LEU A 216 -8.81 -3.80 -8.17
N ALA A 217 -9.62 -4.86 -8.10
CA ALA A 217 -9.72 -5.87 -9.15
C ALA A 217 -10.24 -5.26 -10.47
N ALA A 218 -11.21 -4.34 -10.42
CA ALA A 218 -11.68 -3.58 -11.59
C ALA A 218 -10.58 -2.63 -12.13
N ARG A 219 -9.80 -1.99 -11.26
CA ARG A 219 -8.66 -1.13 -11.65
C ARG A 219 -7.49 -1.89 -12.29
N LYS A 220 -7.31 -3.18 -11.99
CA LYS A 220 -6.27 -4.01 -12.63
C LYS A 220 -6.40 -4.05 -14.16
N GLY A 221 -7.63 -4.03 -14.69
CA GLY A 221 -7.89 -3.90 -16.13
C GLY A 221 -7.40 -2.56 -16.72
N ALA A 222 -7.52 -1.47 -15.97
CA ALA A 222 -7.05 -0.14 -16.39
C ALA A 222 -5.52 0.04 -16.28
N ILE A 223 -4.90 -0.49 -15.22
CA ILE A 223 -3.45 -0.39 -14.98
C ILE A 223 -2.67 -1.27 -15.98
N GLN A 224 -3.17 -2.46 -16.31
CA GLN A 224 -2.55 -3.34 -17.31
C GLN A 224 -2.66 -2.77 -18.74
N ALA A 225 -3.74 -2.04 -19.06
CA ALA A 225 -3.88 -1.31 -20.31
C ALA A 225 -2.88 -0.13 -20.42
N GLY A 226 -2.69 0.62 -19.34
CA GLY A 226 -1.73 1.74 -19.30
C GLY A 226 -0.26 1.31 -19.39
N ARG A 227 0.13 0.21 -18.71
CA ARG A 227 1.52 -0.32 -18.79
C ARG A 227 1.87 -0.91 -20.17
N ARG A 228 0.89 -1.42 -20.94
CA ARG A 228 1.10 -1.84 -22.33
C ARG A 228 1.32 -0.65 -23.28
N SER A 229 0.68 0.50 -23.03
CA SER A 229 0.85 1.71 -23.85
C SER A 229 2.23 2.37 -23.69
N ASN A 230 2.87 2.24 -22.52
CA ASN A 230 4.21 2.78 -22.26
C ASN A 230 5.36 1.82 -22.64
N ARG A 231 5.07 0.65 -23.21
CA ARG A 231 6.05 -0.29 -23.80
C ARG A 231 5.86 -0.41 -25.31
N MET A 232 5.74 0.71 -26.03
CA MET A 232 6.02 0.71 -27.47
C MET A 232 7.54 0.83 -27.69
N PRO A 233 8.17 -0.05 -28.49
CA PRO A 233 9.56 0.13 -28.85
C PRO A 233 9.69 1.36 -29.75
N LEU A 234 10.66 2.22 -29.44
CA LEU A 234 11.20 3.20 -30.39
C LEU A 234 11.59 2.46 -31.66
N ARG A 235 10.74 2.53 -32.68
CA ARG A 235 10.99 1.95 -33.99
C ARG A 235 11.88 2.94 -34.74
N ASN A 236 13.14 2.56 -34.88
CA ASN A 236 14.15 3.00 -35.86
C ASN A 236 13.77 4.21 -36.73
N GLN A 237 14.38 5.36 -36.42
CA GLN A 237 14.75 6.35 -37.43
C GLN A 237 16.17 6.00 -37.90
N GLU A 238 16.27 5.20 -38.94
CA GLU A 238 17.42 5.20 -39.86
C GLU A 238 16.89 4.96 -41.28
N LEU A 239 17.37 5.83 -42.18
CA LEU A 239 17.07 6.04 -43.61
C LEU A 239 15.86 6.94 -43.93
#